data_AF-A0A6J8BDG8-F1
#
_entry.id   AF-A0A6J8BDG8-F1
#
_cell.length_a   1.000
_cell.length_b   1.000
_cell.length_c   1.000
_cell.angle_alpha   90.00
_cell.angle_beta   90.00
_cell.angle_gamma   90.00
#
_symmetry.space_group_name_H-M   'P 1'
#
loop_
_entity.id
_entity.type
_entity.pdbx_description
1 polymer ?
#
loop_
_entity_poly.entity_id
_entity_poly.type
_entity_poly.pdbx_seq_one_letter_code
_entity_poly.pdbx_strand_id
1 'polypeptide(L)'
;MAVLKMILVVSAFLVIQAEEENKGYIHKQMETYSDSETEASDRLFSNYMPVITGFKEMVTLKIMLILGLALLTNAQLDNTEQIDKLTKGFLLKVDQDSNILSRTTRHFYGNCLDIKTWYTNDGNGNTIFLDRQSPDCGLTAMRSFHLVRHNAGSHVRYDASCCNLPLNLKCSTETLNTPFDNDGNGKVAFLDRKFVPCPHNGFIKHFHLNRQLPNKYRYTYSCCTPESSQWHKMNCYNNHTPSSPAGHGKMVDLDKHKPTCRLGYFLNNFKLAHPTLTTMRYDYRCCAFLPQ
;
A
#
# COMPACT_ATOMS: atom_id res chain seq x y z
N MET A 1 -47.42 19.09 15.83
CA MET A 1 -46.66 18.07 16.59
C MET A 1 -47.14 16.62 16.35
N ALA A 2 -48.45 16.35 16.26
CA ALA A 2 -48.95 14.98 16.03
C ALA A 2 -48.55 14.37 14.67
N VAL A 3 -48.57 15.16 13.59
CA VAL A 3 -48.18 14.72 12.23
C VAL A 3 -46.70 14.37 12.14
N LEU A 4 -45.82 15.11 12.82
CA LEU A 4 -44.37 14.85 12.82
C LEU A 4 -44.02 13.55 13.57
N LYS A 5 -44.73 13.25 14.67
CA LYS A 5 -44.61 11.97 15.37
C LYS A 5 -45.09 10.80 14.50
N MET A 6 -46.16 11.00 13.72
CA MET A 6 -46.67 9.98 12.81
C MET A 6 -45.69 9.69 11.66
N ILE A 7 -45.07 10.73 11.08
CA ILE A 7 -44.07 10.58 10.02
C ILE A 7 -42.82 9.87 10.53
N LEU A 8 -42.35 10.18 11.74
CA LEU A 8 -41.19 9.50 12.36
C LEU A 8 -41.48 8.02 12.67
N VAL A 9 -42.69 7.69 13.09
CA VAL A 9 -43.07 6.29 13.36
C VAL A 9 -43.19 5.50 12.07
N VAL A 10 -43.79 6.07 11.01
CA VAL A 10 -43.92 5.40 9.70
C VAL A 10 -42.56 5.20 9.03
N SER A 11 -41.66 6.18 9.12
CA SER A 11 -40.30 6.06 8.57
C SER A 11 -39.43 5.07 9.36
N ALA A 12 -39.56 4.99 10.68
CA ALA A 12 -38.90 3.96 11.47
C ALA A 12 -39.43 2.55 11.14
N PHE A 13 -40.74 2.40 10.90
CA PHE A 13 -41.36 1.11 10.55
C PHE A 13 -40.93 0.61 9.16
N LEU A 14 -40.81 1.51 8.17
CA LEU A 14 -40.33 1.19 6.83
C LEU A 14 -38.84 0.81 6.82
N VAL A 15 -38.03 1.40 7.70
CA VAL A 15 -36.61 1.05 7.85
C VAL A 15 -36.44 -0.35 8.46
N ILE A 16 -37.29 -0.73 9.42
CA ILE A 16 -37.24 -2.06 10.05
C ILE A 16 -37.67 -3.16 9.05
N GLN A 17 -38.72 -2.92 8.25
CA GLN A 17 -39.12 -3.91 7.22
C GLN A 17 -38.06 -4.11 6.13
N ALA A 18 -37.36 -3.04 5.71
CA ALA A 18 -36.26 -3.15 4.75
C ALA A 18 -35.04 -3.92 5.31
N GLU A 19 -34.86 -3.97 6.63
CA GLU A 19 -33.75 -4.68 7.29
C GLU A 19 -34.04 -6.18 7.46
N GLU A 20 -35.32 -6.57 7.62
CA GLU A 20 -35.75 -7.98 7.67
C GLU A 20 -35.73 -8.66 6.29
N GLU A 21 -36.14 -7.97 5.22
CA GLU A 21 -36.07 -8.51 3.85
C GLU A 21 -34.62 -8.75 3.41
N ASN A 22 -33.68 -7.91 3.85
CA ASN A 22 -32.26 -8.03 3.50
C ASN A 22 -31.55 -9.14 4.29
N LYS A 23 -31.98 -9.43 5.53
CA LYS A 23 -31.49 -10.59 6.30
C LYS A 23 -31.95 -11.92 5.69
N GLY A 24 -33.17 -11.99 5.17
CA GLY A 24 -33.69 -13.16 4.46
C GLY A 24 -32.92 -13.48 3.16
N TYR A 25 -32.43 -12.45 2.47
CA TYR A 25 -31.66 -12.62 1.23
C TYR A 25 -30.22 -13.12 1.48
N ILE A 26 -29.59 -12.65 2.58
CA ILE A 26 -28.22 -13.05 2.95
C ILE A 26 -28.19 -14.49 3.50
N HIS A 27 -29.20 -14.90 4.28
CA HIS A 27 -29.25 -16.26 4.85
C HIS A 27 -29.45 -17.34 3.76
N LYS A 28 -30.18 -17.03 2.68
CA LYS A 28 -30.45 -17.98 1.59
C LYS A 28 -29.25 -18.20 0.67
N GLN A 29 -28.30 -17.26 0.61
CA GLN A 29 -27.07 -17.36 -0.19
C GLN A 29 -25.92 -18.08 0.55
N MET A 30 -25.97 -18.14 1.88
CA MET A 30 -24.97 -18.87 2.68
C MET A 30 -25.22 -20.38 2.74
N GLU A 31 -26.46 -20.86 2.59
CA GLU A 31 -26.77 -22.30 2.54
C GLU A 31 -26.42 -22.96 1.19
N THR A 32 -26.09 -22.19 0.15
CA THR A 32 -25.74 -22.73 -1.18
C THR A 32 -24.23 -22.90 -1.40
N TYR A 33 -23.38 -22.62 -0.39
CA TYR A 33 -21.92 -22.55 -0.53
C TYR A 33 -21.14 -23.55 0.34
N SER A 34 -21.75 -24.67 0.76
CA SER A 34 -20.99 -25.73 1.46
C SER A 34 -20.31 -26.74 0.53
N ASP A 35 -20.65 -26.77 -0.76
CA ASP A 35 -20.15 -27.82 -1.66
C ASP A 35 -19.44 -27.21 -2.87
N SER A 36 -18.17 -27.59 -3.01
CA SER A 36 -17.27 -27.49 -4.19
C SER A 36 -16.09 -26.51 -4.06
N GLU A 37 -14.90 -27.11 -3.94
CA GLU A 37 -13.60 -26.46 -4.10
C GLU A 37 -13.30 -26.19 -5.59
N THR A 38 -12.40 -25.21 -5.79
CA THR A 38 -11.64 -24.85 -7.01
C THR A 38 -12.32 -23.97 -8.08
N GLU A 39 -11.62 -22.87 -8.41
CA GLU A 39 -11.84 -21.92 -9.53
C GLU A 39 -12.98 -20.87 -9.46
N ALA A 40 -13.09 -20.10 -8.37
CA ALA A 40 -14.08 -19.01 -8.28
C ALA A 40 -13.62 -17.65 -7.73
N SER A 41 -12.32 -17.36 -7.53
CA SER A 41 -11.91 -16.06 -6.96
C SER A 41 -11.98 -14.87 -7.93
N ASP A 42 -11.76 -15.10 -9.23
CA ASP A 42 -11.58 -14.00 -10.19
C ASP A 42 -12.90 -13.45 -10.76
N ARG A 43 -14.01 -14.19 -10.65
CA ARG A 43 -15.35 -13.68 -11.01
C ARG A 43 -16.06 -12.97 -9.85
N LEU A 44 -15.66 -13.22 -8.60
CA LEU A 44 -16.22 -12.57 -7.41
C LEU A 44 -15.90 -11.06 -7.35
N PHE A 45 -14.70 -10.65 -7.81
CA PHE A 45 -14.31 -9.24 -7.77
C PHE A 45 -15.05 -8.34 -8.76
N SER A 46 -15.54 -8.88 -9.89
CA SER A 46 -16.30 -8.09 -10.87
C SER A 46 -17.76 -7.83 -10.43
N ASN A 47 -18.33 -8.69 -9.59
CA ASN A 47 -19.72 -8.61 -9.16
C ASN A 47 -19.92 -7.90 -7.80
N TYR A 48 -18.85 -7.64 -7.04
CA TYR A 48 -18.92 -6.97 -5.73
C TYR A 48 -18.82 -5.43 -5.78
N MET A 49 -18.37 -4.87 -6.91
CA MET A 49 -18.24 -3.42 -7.07
C MET A 49 -19.56 -2.62 -7.09
N PRO A 50 -20.73 -3.16 -7.50
CA PRO A 50 -22.00 -2.41 -7.42
C PRO A 50 -22.57 -2.30 -5.99
N VAL A 51 -22.21 -3.22 -5.09
CA VAL A 51 -22.77 -3.26 -3.72
C VAL A 51 -22.09 -2.25 -2.80
N ILE A 52 -20.77 -2.06 -2.96
CA ILE A 52 -19.99 -1.10 -2.17
C ILE A 52 -20.22 0.35 -2.62
N THR A 53 -20.50 0.57 -3.92
CA THR A 53 -20.91 1.88 -4.44
C THR A 53 -22.30 2.27 -3.94
N GLY A 54 -23.26 1.33 -3.91
CA GLY A 54 -24.59 1.57 -3.31
C GLY A 54 -24.54 1.91 -1.81
N PHE A 55 -23.61 1.34 -1.05
CA PHE A 55 -23.42 1.66 0.36
C PHE A 55 -22.88 3.09 0.59
N LYS A 56 -21.94 3.55 -0.25
CA LYS A 56 -21.46 4.95 -0.21
C LYS A 56 -22.57 5.92 -0.59
N GLU A 57 -23.39 5.59 -1.59
CA GLU A 57 -24.50 6.44 -2.01
C GLU A 57 -25.60 6.52 -0.94
N MET A 58 -25.95 5.41 -0.27
CA MET A 58 -26.94 5.42 0.82
C MET A 58 -26.48 6.22 2.05
N VAL A 59 -25.21 6.15 2.42
CA VAL A 59 -24.65 6.95 3.54
C VAL A 59 -24.66 8.44 3.17
N THR A 60 -24.31 8.77 1.92
CA THR A 60 -24.33 10.15 1.42
C THR A 60 -25.75 10.70 1.35
N LEU A 61 -26.73 9.88 0.94
CA LEU A 61 -28.15 10.25 0.89
C LEU A 61 -28.71 10.48 2.31
N LYS A 62 -28.34 9.65 3.30
CA LYS A 62 -28.74 9.84 4.71
C LYS A 62 -28.18 11.13 5.30
N ILE A 63 -26.91 11.47 5.04
CA ILE A 63 -26.30 12.72 5.51
C ILE A 63 -26.96 13.94 4.85
N MET A 64 -27.23 13.87 3.54
CA MET A 64 -27.93 14.91 2.80
C MET A 64 -29.37 15.11 3.28
N LEU A 65 -30.09 14.03 3.62
CA LEU A 65 -31.46 14.12 4.17
C LEU A 65 -31.47 14.78 5.55
N ILE A 66 -30.51 14.44 6.42
CA ILE A 66 -30.38 15.01 7.76
C ILE A 66 -30.03 16.50 7.68
N LEU A 67 -29.12 16.88 6.79
CA LEU A 67 -28.78 18.29 6.55
C LEU A 67 -29.94 19.07 5.93
N GLY A 68 -30.70 18.47 5.01
CA GLY A 68 -31.89 19.07 4.41
C GLY A 68 -33.03 19.29 5.41
N LEU A 69 -33.25 18.34 6.32
CA LEU A 69 -34.22 18.45 7.42
C LEU A 69 -33.80 19.50 8.48
N ALA A 70 -32.50 19.67 8.73
CA ALA A 70 -31.99 20.70 9.61
C ALA A 70 -32.21 22.12 9.05
N LEU A 71 -32.03 22.30 7.73
CA LEU A 71 -32.26 23.58 7.04
C LEU A 71 -33.75 23.97 7.00
N LEU A 72 -34.66 23.00 6.93
CA LEU A 72 -36.11 23.26 6.89
C LEU A 72 -36.72 23.65 8.25
N THR A 73 -36.00 23.46 9.36
CA THR A 73 -36.52 23.73 10.71
C THR A 73 -36.02 25.03 11.32
N ASN A 74 -35.18 25.81 10.62
CA ASN A 74 -34.47 26.99 11.15
C ASN A 74 -33.83 26.72 12.54
N ALA A 75 -33.50 25.45 12.82
CA ALA A 75 -32.80 25.09 14.03
C ALA A 75 -31.32 25.43 13.80
N GLN A 76 -30.86 26.44 14.53
CA GLN A 76 -29.45 26.82 14.58
C GLN A 76 -28.68 25.62 15.20
N LEU A 77 -28.02 24.83 14.35
CA LEU A 77 -27.12 23.76 14.78
C LEU A 77 -25.82 24.38 15.31
N ASP A 78 -25.89 25.01 16.47
CA ASP A 78 -24.72 25.22 17.31
C ASP A 78 -24.47 23.91 18.06
N ASN A 79 -23.85 22.92 17.42
CA ASN A 79 -23.49 21.65 18.08
C ASN A 79 -22.54 20.78 17.23
N THR A 80 -21.27 21.17 17.20
CA THR A 80 -20.15 20.26 16.89
C THR A 80 -20.13 19.03 17.81
N GLU A 81 -20.68 19.14 19.03
CA GLU A 81 -20.74 18.06 20.01
C GLU A 81 -21.79 16.98 19.68
N GLN A 82 -22.91 17.33 19.03
CA GLN A 82 -23.94 16.33 18.67
C GLN A 82 -23.54 15.52 17.42
N ILE A 83 -22.85 16.15 16.46
CA ILE A 83 -22.26 15.44 15.32
C ILE A 83 -21.15 14.50 15.82
N ASP A 84 -20.35 14.91 16.80
CA ASP A 84 -19.34 14.04 17.43
C ASP A 84 -19.98 12.86 18.18
N LYS A 85 -21.08 13.07 18.92
CA LYS A 85 -21.84 11.98 19.58
C LYS A 85 -22.47 11.01 18.58
N LEU A 86 -23.02 11.50 17.47
CA LEU A 86 -23.59 10.66 16.41
C LEU A 86 -22.51 9.87 15.66
N THR A 87 -21.36 10.48 15.40
CA THR A 87 -20.23 9.81 14.72
C THR A 87 -19.58 8.77 15.64
N LYS A 88 -19.38 9.09 16.92
CA LYS A 88 -18.87 8.15 17.93
C LYS A 88 -19.83 6.99 18.17
N GLY A 89 -21.14 7.25 18.24
CA GLY A 89 -22.16 6.21 18.39
C GLY A 89 -22.22 5.25 17.20
N PHE A 90 -22.06 5.76 15.98
CA PHE A 90 -22.03 4.93 14.77
C PHE A 90 -20.75 4.08 14.68
N LEU A 91 -19.59 4.64 15.07
CA LEU A 91 -18.33 3.91 15.14
C LEU A 91 -18.32 2.82 16.21
N LEU A 92 -18.97 3.06 17.37
CA LEU A 92 -19.08 2.08 18.45
C LEU A 92 -19.99 0.90 18.10
N LYS A 93 -21.01 1.10 17.26
CA LYS A 93 -21.91 0.03 16.85
C LYS A 93 -21.28 -0.91 15.82
N VAL A 94 -20.39 -0.39 14.98
CA VAL A 94 -19.58 -1.20 14.06
C VAL A 94 -18.59 -2.10 14.82
N ASP A 95 -18.15 -1.69 16.02
CA ASP A 95 -17.18 -2.42 16.85
C ASP A 95 -17.80 -3.59 17.64
N GLN A 96 -19.10 -3.54 17.97
CA GLN A 96 -19.78 -4.59 18.75
C GLN A 96 -20.04 -5.89 17.98
N ASP A 97 -20.16 -5.82 16.64
CA ASP A 97 -20.37 -7.00 15.79
C ASP A 97 -19.04 -7.65 15.35
N SER A 98 -17.91 -7.01 15.61
CA SER A 98 -16.56 -7.52 15.31
C SER A 98 -15.85 -7.94 16.60
N ASN A 99 -16.26 -9.09 17.15
CA ASN A 99 -15.79 -9.63 18.42
C ASN A 99 -14.36 -10.21 18.34
N ILE A 100 -13.35 -9.38 18.01
CA ILE A 100 -11.92 -9.69 18.17
C ILE A 100 -11.22 -8.45 18.76
N LEU A 101 -11.36 -8.29 20.07
CA LEU A 101 -10.81 -7.19 20.85
C LEU A 101 -9.41 -7.56 21.35
N SER A 102 -8.39 -7.24 20.57
CA SER A 102 -7.02 -7.06 21.08
C SER A 102 -6.75 -5.56 21.16
N ARG A 103 -6.56 -5.06 22.38
CA ARG A 103 -6.09 -3.71 22.72
C ARG A 103 -5.20 -3.13 21.62
N THR A 104 -5.72 -2.18 20.85
CA THR A 104 -4.90 -1.42 19.91
C THR A 104 -5.16 0.06 20.11
N THR A 105 -4.19 0.76 20.69
CA THR A 105 -3.83 2.09 20.19
C THR A 105 -3.49 1.92 18.71
N ARG A 106 -4.51 1.98 17.85
CA ARG A 106 -4.36 1.84 16.39
C ARG A 106 -3.63 3.09 15.87
N HIS A 107 -2.30 3.06 15.89
CA HIS A 107 -1.51 3.91 15.02
C HIS A 107 -1.96 3.60 13.58
N PHE A 108 -2.54 4.60 12.91
CA PHE A 108 -2.92 4.54 11.50
C PHE A 108 -1.66 4.39 10.62
N TYR A 109 -1.05 3.21 10.60
CA TYR A 109 -0.06 2.85 9.59
C TYR A 109 -0.80 2.36 8.33
N GLY A 110 -1.38 3.35 7.64
CA GLY A 110 -1.52 3.49 6.19
C GLY A 110 -2.00 2.32 5.34
N ASN A 111 -3.09 2.55 4.62
CA ASN A 111 -3.45 1.77 3.43
C ASN A 111 -2.23 1.66 2.50
N CYS A 112 -1.89 0.43 2.09
CA CYS A 112 -0.89 0.16 1.07
C CYS A 112 -1.57 -0.04 -0.28
N LEU A 113 -0.94 0.44 -1.34
CA LEU A 113 -1.28 0.19 -2.72
C LEU A 113 -0.12 -0.53 -3.40
N ASP A 114 -0.41 -1.63 -4.06
CA ASP A 114 0.57 -2.29 -4.91
C ASP A 114 0.56 -1.63 -6.29
N ILE A 115 1.74 -1.16 -6.72
CA ILE A 115 1.99 -0.63 -8.05
C ILE A 115 2.79 -1.65 -8.86
N LYS A 116 2.61 -1.62 -10.17
CA LYS A 116 3.30 -2.49 -11.11
C LYS A 116 3.81 -1.63 -12.24
N THR A 117 5.09 -1.73 -12.56
CA THR A 117 5.59 -1.19 -13.82
C THR A 117 5.11 -2.06 -14.99
N TRP A 118 5.30 -1.60 -16.22
CA TRP A 118 4.95 -2.38 -17.40
C TRP A 118 5.96 -3.50 -17.65
N TYR A 119 5.48 -4.61 -18.20
CA TYR A 119 6.37 -5.66 -18.67
C TYR A 119 7.22 -5.14 -19.84
N THR A 120 8.54 -5.30 -19.71
CA THR A 120 9.47 -5.03 -20.81
C THR A 120 10.38 -6.22 -21.02
N ASN A 121 10.90 -6.37 -22.23
CA ASN A 121 11.86 -7.44 -22.56
C ASN A 121 13.04 -7.44 -21.57
N ASP A 122 13.48 -8.64 -21.15
CA ASP A 122 14.48 -8.87 -20.11
C ASP A 122 15.94 -8.82 -20.61
N GLY A 123 16.15 -8.57 -21.91
CA GLY A 123 17.47 -8.49 -22.53
C GLY A 123 18.28 -9.76 -22.41
N ASN A 124 17.63 -10.93 -22.37
CA ASN A 124 18.26 -12.23 -22.09
C ASN A 124 18.94 -12.28 -20.70
N GLY A 125 18.46 -11.46 -19.77
CA GLY A 125 19.01 -11.34 -18.42
C GLY A 125 20.13 -10.30 -18.27
N ASN A 126 20.32 -9.40 -19.24
CA ASN A 126 21.31 -8.33 -19.12
C ASN A 126 20.80 -7.22 -18.20
N THR A 127 21.52 -6.97 -17.11
CA THR A 127 21.20 -5.99 -16.05
C THR A 127 20.91 -4.58 -16.54
N ILE A 128 21.48 -4.17 -17.68
CA ILE A 128 21.21 -2.83 -18.22
C ILE A 128 19.73 -2.64 -18.56
N PHE A 129 18.97 -3.70 -18.82
CA PHE A 129 17.54 -3.65 -19.17
C PHE A 129 16.64 -3.29 -17.98
N LEU A 130 17.19 -3.22 -16.77
CA LEU A 130 16.53 -2.57 -15.63
C LEU A 130 16.32 -1.07 -15.87
N ASP A 131 17.00 -0.47 -16.86
CA ASP A 131 16.78 0.90 -17.34
C ASP A 131 15.39 1.19 -17.91
N ARG A 132 14.57 0.16 -18.10
CA ARG A 132 13.17 0.30 -18.53
C ARG A 132 12.20 0.37 -17.37
N GLN A 133 12.69 0.14 -16.16
CA GLN A 133 11.89 -0.10 -14.98
C GLN A 133 12.05 1.07 -14.01
N SER A 134 10.94 1.67 -13.61
CA SER A 134 10.93 2.89 -12.80
C SER A 134 9.77 2.85 -11.79
N PRO A 135 9.82 1.99 -10.76
CA PRO A 135 8.79 1.96 -9.73
C PRO A 135 8.79 3.28 -8.96
N ASP A 136 7.63 3.93 -8.86
CA ASP A 136 7.45 5.22 -8.21
C ASP A 136 6.19 5.24 -7.33
N CYS A 137 6.38 5.43 -6.03
CA CYS A 137 5.32 5.53 -5.03
C CYS A 137 4.66 6.92 -4.93
N GLY A 138 5.07 7.89 -5.75
CA GLY A 138 4.43 9.21 -5.84
C GLY A 138 4.54 10.01 -4.53
N LEU A 139 3.45 10.20 -3.79
CA LEU A 139 3.45 10.87 -2.48
C LEU A 139 3.62 9.92 -1.30
N THR A 140 3.65 8.61 -1.55
CA THR A 140 3.76 7.56 -0.53
C THR A 140 5.19 7.03 -0.45
N ALA A 141 5.44 6.09 0.46
CA ALA A 141 6.77 5.47 0.62
C ALA A 141 6.76 3.98 0.31
N MET A 142 7.86 3.50 -0.25
CA MET A 142 8.00 2.11 -0.66
C MET A 142 8.26 1.21 0.54
N ARG A 143 7.39 0.22 0.74
CA ARG A 143 7.52 -0.82 1.77
C ARG A 143 8.23 -2.06 1.23
N SER A 144 8.00 -2.38 -0.03
CA SER A 144 8.64 -3.52 -0.70
C SER A 144 8.75 -3.29 -2.20
N PHE A 145 9.68 -4.01 -2.83
CA PHE A 145 9.74 -4.19 -4.28
C PHE A 145 10.15 -5.61 -4.63
N HIS A 146 9.80 -6.05 -5.84
CA HIS A 146 10.09 -7.38 -6.35
C HIS A 146 10.20 -7.35 -7.88
N LEU A 147 11.28 -7.86 -8.45
CA LEU A 147 11.34 -8.08 -9.89
C LEU A 147 10.51 -9.33 -10.22
N VAL A 148 9.50 -9.20 -11.09
CA VAL A 148 8.61 -10.30 -11.46
C VAL A 148 8.81 -10.63 -12.93
N ARG A 149 8.94 -11.92 -13.22
CA ARG A 149 9.02 -12.43 -14.60
C ARG A 149 7.63 -12.74 -15.14
N HIS A 150 7.43 -12.52 -16.43
CA HIS A 150 6.24 -13.01 -17.14
C HIS A 150 6.38 -14.51 -17.44
N ASN A 151 5.28 -15.27 -17.43
CA ASN A 151 5.26 -16.73 -17.61
C ASN A 151 5.91 -17.22 -18.92
N ALA A 152 6.03 -16.36 -19.93
CA ALA A 152 6.74 -16.65 -21.19
C ALA A 152 8.28 -16.43 -21.13
N GLY A 153 8.82 -16.10 -19.95
CA GLY A 153 10.25 -16.12 -19.64
C GLY A 153 11.11 -14.98 -20.18
N SER A 154 10.57 -14.08 -21.02
CA SER A 154 11.33 -13.06 -21.77
C SER A 154 11.05 -11.60 -21.36
N HIS A 155 10.18 -11.39 -20.38
CA HIS A 155 9.79 -10.06 -19.92
C HIS A 155 9.81 -9.97 -18.41
N VAL A 156 10.14 -8.78 -17.91
CA VAL A 156 10.19 -8.46 -16.48
C VAL A 156 9.44 -7.17 -16.19
N ARG A 157 9.04 -7.01 -14.93
CA ARG A 157 8.56 -5.75 -14.35
C ARG A 157 8.93 -5.68 -12.86
N TYR A 158 8.82 -4.52 -12.23
CA TYR A 158 8.79 -4.40 -10.77
C TYR A 158 7.35 -4.35 -10.28
N ASP A 159 7.06 -5.17 -9.27
CA ASP A 159 5.91 -5.04 -8.40
C ASP A 159 6.39 -4.38 -7.11
N ALA A 160 5.81 -3.25 -6.71
CA ALA A 160 6.17 -2.52 -5.50
C ALA A 160 4.95 -2.26 -4.62
N SER A 161 5.12 -2.32 -3.30
CA SER A 161 4.07 -1.99 -2.33
C SER A 161 4.38 -0.63 -1.73
N CYS A 162 3.48 0.31 -1.93
CA CYS A 162 3.61 1.70 -1.56
C CYS A 162 2.57 2.02 -0.49
N CYS A 163 2.96 2.57 0.66
CA CYS A 163 1.99 2.86 1.72
C CYS A 163 2.08 4.30 2.19
N ASN A 164 0.92 4.82 2.62
CA ASN A 164 0.82 6.17 3.14
C ASN A 164 1.76 6.37 4.32
N LEU A 165 2.48 7.49 4.28
CA LEU A 165 3.29 7.95 5.39
C LEU A 165 2.39 8.46 6.53
N PRO A 166 2.88 8.47 7.79
CA PRO A 166 2.14 9.05 8.90
C PRO A 166 1.77 10.51 8.64
N LEU A 167 0.55 10.93 8.97
CA LEU A 167 0.03 12.27 8.66
C LEU A 167 0.85 13.42 9.26
N ASN A 168 1.53 13.16 10.37
CA ASN A 168 2.37 14.14 11.06
C ASN A 168 3.84 14.11 10.63
N LEU A 169 4.21 13.25 9.69
CA LEU A 169 5.52 13.29 9.07
C LEU A 169 5.55 14.37 8.01
N LYS A 170 6.43 15.35 8.18
CA LYS A 170 6.75 16.34 7.14
C LYS A 170 8.02 15.90 6.45
N CYS A 171 7.98 15.80 5.13
CA CYS A 171 9.17 15.52 4.37
C CYS A 171 9.26 16.30 3.07
N SER A 172 10.49 16.62 2.70
CA SER A 172 10.83 17.09 1.37
C SER A 172 11.18 15.89 0.48
N THR A 173 10.93 16.03 -0.83
CA THR A 173 11.41 15.05 -1.80
C THR A 173 12.78 15.48 -2.30
N GLU A 174 13.75 14.59 -2.18
CA GLU A 174 15.12 14.80 -2.68
C GLU A 174 15.46 13.71 -3.70
N THR A 175 16.03 14.10 -4.84
CA THR A 175 16.51 13.17 -5.86
C THR A 175 18.02 13.01 -5.74
N LEU A 176 18.47 11.77 -5.60
CA LEU A 176 19.84 11.38 -5.36
C LEU A 176 20.34 10.43 -6.45
N ASN A 177 21.66 10.26 -6.51
CA ASN A 177 22.31 9.42 -7.48
C ASN A 177 23.42 8.60 -6.82
N THR A 178 23.51 7.33 -7.17
CA THR A 178 24.76 6.59 -6.93
C THR A 178 25.81 7.07 -7.94
N PRO A 179 27.12 6.93 -7.67
CA PRO A 179 28.14 7.16 -8.67
C PRO A 179 27.94 6.27 -9.91
N PHE A 180 28.34 6.77 -11.08
CA PHE A 180 28.49 5.91 -12.26
C PHE A 180 29.61 4.91 -12.03
N ASP A 181 29.37 3.66 -12.41
CA ASP A 181 30.40 2.60 -12.40
C ASP A 181 30.13 1.65 -13.58
N ASN A 182 31.13 0.84 -13.91
CA ASN A 182 31.08 -0.17 -14.97
C ASN A 182 29.88 -1.11 -14.80
N ASP A 183 29.22 -1.43 -15.91
CA ASP A 183 28.04 -2.30 -15.94
C ASP A 183 28.32 -3.80 -15.87
N GLY A 184 29.60 -4.19 -15.79
CA GLY A 184 30.05 -5.57 -15.70
C GLY A 184 29.75 -6.39 -16.95
N ASN A 185 29.59 -5.74 -18.11
CA ASN A 185 29.06 -6.36 -19.33
C ASN A 185 27.65 -6.94 -19.11
N GLY A 186 26.84 -6.27 -18.29
CA GLY A 186 25.45 -6.66 -18.03
C GLY A 186 25.26 -7.69 -16.92
N LYS A 187 26.30 -8.04 -16.17
CA LYS A 187 26.22 -9.02 -15.08
C LYS A 187 25.60 -8.42 -13.82
N VAL A 188 24.62 -9.12 -13.26
CA VAL A 188 23.86 -8.70 -12.06
C VAL A 188 24.77 -8.49 -10.85
N ALA A 189 25.90 -9.22 -10.79
CA ALA A 189 26.85 -9.13 -9.71
C ALA A 189 27.38 -7.68 -9.52
N PHE A 190 27.45 -6.87 -10.57
CA PHE A 190 27.95 -5.49 -10.46
C PHE A 190 26.94 -4.53 -9.80
N LEU A 191 25.69 -4.96 -9.56
CA LEU A 191 24.76 -4.20 -8.75
C LEU A 191 25.18 -4.14 -7.28
N ASP A 192 26.07 -5.03 -6.83
CA ASP A 192 26.57 -5.02 -5.45
C ASP A 192 27.41 -3.80 -5.09
N ARG A 193 27.84 -3.04 -6.11
CA ARG A 193 28.55 -1.77 -5.96
C ARG A 193 27.60 -0.61 -5.76
N LYS A 194 26.31 -0.82 -5.98
CA LYS A 194 25.28 0.22 -5.92
C LYS A 194 24.54 0.16 -4.59
N PHE A 195 24.94 1.04 -3.70
CA PHE A 195 24.22 1.30 -2.46
C PHE A 195 23.24 2.46 -2.67
N VAL A 196 21.96 2.26 -2.36
CA VAL A 196 20.89 3.26 -2.53
C VAL A 196 20.38 3.72 -1.16
N PRO A 197 21.02 4.71 -0.50
CA PRO A 197 20.58 5.20 0.81
C PRO A 197 19.75 6.49 0.77
N CYS A 198 18.65 6.53 1.53
CA CYS A 198 18.02 7.79 1.90
C CYS A 198 18.68 8.41 3.14
N PRO A 199 19.05 9.70 3.10
CA PRO A 199 19.66 10.39 4.23
C PRO A 199 18.67 10.56 5.38
N HIS A 200 19.20 10.81 6.58
CA HIS A 200 18.41 11.15 7.77
C HIS A 200 17.27 10.18 8.13
N ASN A 201 17.47 8.89 7.85
CA ASN A 201 16.46 7.85 8.02
C ASN A 201 15.18 8.08 7.19
N GLY A 202 15.27 8.82 6.08
CA GLY A 202 14.16 9.00 5.16
C GLY A 202 13.77 7.74 4.40
N PHE A 203 12.79 7.87 3.50
CA PHE A 203 12.14 6.72 2.87
C PHE A 203 12.24 6.78 1.36
N ILE A 204 12.63 5.66 0.74
CA ILE A 204 12.68 5.50 -0.71
C ILE A 204 11.26 5.57 -1.26
N LYS A 205 11.09 6.38 -2.29
CA LYS A 205 9.82 6.52 -3.03
C LYS A 205 9.95 5.98 -4.44
N HIS A 206 11.11 6.17 -5.04
CA HIS A 206 11.41 5.85 -6.42
C HIS A 206 12.85 5.39 -6.55
N PHE A 207 13.11 4.49 -7.49
CA PHE A 207 14.45 4.23 -7.99
C PHE A 207 14.41 3.82 -9.46
N HIS A 208 15.47 4.14 -10.19
CA HIS A 208 15.60 3.86 -11.61
C HIS A 208 17.07 3.67 -11.98
N LEU A 209 17.37 2.64 -12.78
CA LEU A 209 18.71 2.41 -13.28
C LEU A 209 18.95 3.27 -14.52
N ASN A 210 19.89 4.21 -14.45
CA ASN A 210 20.27 5.06 -15.57
C ASN A 210 21.58 4.61 -16.18
N ARG A 211 21.63 4.58 -17.51
CA ARG A 211 22.82 4.19 -18.26
C ARG A 211 23.56 5.40 -18.77
N GLN A 212 24.88 5.26 -18.83
CA GLN A 212 25.77 6.14 -19.55
C GLN A 212 26.62 5.28 -20.48
N LEU A 213 26.57 5.59 -21.77
CA LEU A 213 27.33 4.87 -22.77
C LEU A 213 28.85 5.11 -22.57
N PRO A 214 29.70 4.12 -22.91
CA PRO A 214 29.33 2.82 -23.49
C PRO A 214 28.90 1.76 -22.47
N ASN A 215 29.41 1.79 -21.24
CA ASN A 215 29.34 0.64 -20.32
C ASN A 215 29.24 1.03 -18.84
N LYS A 216 28.54 2.11 -18.52
CA LYS A 216 28.34 2.55 -17.13
C LYS A 216 26.87 2.66 -16.79
N TYR A 217 26.53 2.42 -15.53
CA TYR A 217 25.21 2.75 -14.99
C TYR A 217 25.30 3.29 -13.56
N ARG A 218 24.17 3.85 -13.11
CA ARG A 218 23.90 4.26 -11.73
C ARG A 218 22.43 4.05 -11.39
N TYR A 219 22.08 4.06 -10.11
CA TYR A 219 20.71 4.36 -9.71
C TYR A 219 20.53 5.87 -9.55
N THR A 220 19.42 6.38 -10.08
CA THR A 220 18.80 7.63 -9.65
C THR A 220 17.58 7.26 -8.84
N TYR A 221 17.40 7.88 -7.68
CA TYR A 221 16.36 7.51 -6.74
C TYR A 221 15.87 8.74 -6.00
N SER A 222 14.63 8.70 -5.50
CA SER A 222 14.08 9.79 -4.70
C SER A 222 13.68 9.33 -3.31
N CYS A 223 13.87 10.24 -2.37
CA CYS A 223 13.64 10.02 -0.95
C CYS A 223 12.62 11.04 -0.43
N CYS A 224 11.73 10.59 0.46
CA CYS A 224 11.04 11.44 1.42
C CYS A 224 12.00 11.62 2.60
N THR A 225 12.63 12.79 2.68
CA THR A 225 13.58 13.14 3.74
C THR A 225 12.84 13.91 4.84
N PRO A 226 12.73 13.37 6.07
CA PRO A 226 12.05 14.05 7.17
C PRO A 226 12.71 15.38 7.50
N GLU A 227 11.94 16.35 7.98
CA GLU A 227 12.49 17.58 8.54
C GLU A 227 13.45 17.29 9.71
N SER A 228 14.46 18.14 9.92
CA SER A 228 15.51 17.93 10.94
C SER A 228 14.98 17.74 12.36
N SER A 229 13.89 18.45 12.70
CA SER A 229 13.18 18.31 13.97
C SER A 229 12.58 16.91 14.20
N GLN A 230 12.48 16.09 13.15
CA GLN A 230 11.84 14.77 13.17
C GLN A 230 12.83 13.62 13.15
N TRP A 231 14.12 13.85 12.88
CA TRP A 231 15.12 12.77 12.72
C TRP A 231 15.25 11.86 13.95
N HIS A 232 15.05 12.42 15.15
CA HIS A 232 15.17 11.69 16.42
C HIS A 232 13.94 10.82 16.73
N LYS A 233 12.89 10.93 15.92
CA LYS A 233 11.64 10.15 16.05
C LYS A 233 11.63 8.93 15.12
N MET A 234 12.80 8.51 14.65
CA MET A 234 12.95 7.42 13.69
C MET A 234 13.43 6.15 14.38
N ASN A 235 12.72 5.05 14.17
CA ASN A 235 13.16 3.72 14.56
C ASN A 235 13.49 2.90 13.31
N CYS A 236 14.64 2.24 13.29
CA CYS A 236 15.11 1.51 12.12
C CYS A 236 15.65 0.13 12.48
N TYR A 237 15.54 -0.80 11.53
CA TYR A 237 16.19 -2.10 11.60
C TYR A 237 16.78 -2.46 10.24
N ASN A 238 17.84 -3.28 10.27
CA ASN A 238 18.42 -3.87 9.07
C ASN A 238 17.81 -5.27 8.88
N ASN A 239 17.66 -5.68 7.63
CA ASN A 239 17.25 -7.03 7.26
C ASN A 239 17.87 -7.42 5.93
N HIS A 240 17.67 -8.66 5.52
CA HIS A 240 18.09 -9.14 4.22
C HIS A 240 17.11 -10.18 3.69
N THR A 241 17.07 -10.36 2.36
CA THR A 241 16.36 -11.50 1.77
C THR A 241 17.14 -12.79 2.03
N PRO A 242 16.53 -13.98 1.88
CA PRO A 242 17.28 -15.22 1.81
C PRO A 242 18.35 -15.16 0.72
N SER A 243 19.48 -15.83 0.95
CA SER A 243 20.52 -16.01 -0.05
C SER A 243 20.06 -17.00 -1.11
N SER A 244 20.32 -16.69 -2.38
CA SER A 244 20.03 -17.60 -3.49
C SER A 244 21.21 -17.64 -4.47
N PRO A 245 21.40 -18.72 -5.25
CA PRO A 245 22.46 -18.78 -6.25
C PRO A 245 22.28 -17.67 -7.31
N ALA A 246 23.38 -16.97 -7.62
CA ALA A 246 23.42 -15.89 -8.61
C ALA A 246 23.44 -16.38 -10.08
N GLY A 247 22.65 -17.42 -10.38
CA GLY A 247 22.34 -18.06 -11.69
C GLY A 247 23.06 -17.58 -12.96
N HIS A 248 24.39 -17.69 -12.99
CA HIS A 248 25.25 -17.24 -14.11
C HIS A 248 25.32 -15.73 -14.34
N GLY A 249 24.92 -14.93 -13.35
CA GLY A 249 25.06 -13.49 -13.33
C GLY A 249 23.95 -12.75 -14.10
N LYS A 250 22.77 -13.37 -14.28
CA LYS A 250 21.66 -12.76 -15.00
C LYS A 250 20.77 -11.94 -14.08
N MET A 251 20.27 -10.80 -14.57
CA MET A 251 19.38 -9.94 -13.81
C MET A 251 18.05 -10.61 -13.44
N VAL A 252 17.63 -11.63 -14.21
CA VAL A 252 16.40 -12.36 -13.92
C VAL A 252 16.45 -13.06 -12.57
N ASP A 253 17.64 -13.40 -12.05
CA ASP A 253 17.79 -14.02 -10.74
C ASP A 253 17.39 -13.08 -9.57
N LEU A 254 17.19 -11.78 -9.84
CA LEU A 254 16.63 -10.86 -8.87
C LEU A 254 15.17 -11.20 -8.51
N ASP A 255 14.48 -11.99 -9.33
CA ASP A 255 13.11 -12.45 -9.08
C ASP A 255 12.97 -13.38 -7.87
N LYS A 256 14.08 -13.91 -7.35
CA LYS A 256 14.11 -14.70 -6.11
C LYS A 256 14.06 -13.83 -4.87
N HIS A 257 14.20 -12.51 -5.02
CA HIS A 257 14.40 -11.59 -3.91
C HIS A 257 13.30 -10.54 -3.84
N LYS A 258 12.67 -10.45 -2.66
CA LYS A 258 11.61 -9.48 -2.36
C LYS A 258 11.90 -8.72 -1.05
N PRO A 259 12.73 -7.67 -1.09
CA PRO A 259 12.92 -6.79 0.07
C PRO A 259 11.58 -6.29 0.58
N THR A 260 11.28 -6.58 1.84
CA THR A 260 9.98 -6.25 2.45
C THR A 260 10.17 -5.75 3.87
N CYS A 261 9.64 -4.56 4.13
CA CYS A 261 9.54 -4.00 5.46
C CYS A 261 8.28 -4.49 6.20
N ARG A 262 8.37 -4.57 7.53
CA ARG A 262 7.24 -4.83 8.44
C ARG A 262 6.18 -3.74 8.26
N LEU A 263 4.95 -4.02 8.66
CA LEU A 263 3.88 -3.01 8.66
C LEU A 263 4.31 -1.78 9.47
N GLY A 264 4.06 -0.59 8.93
CA GLY A 264 4.48 0.69 9.49
C GLY A 264 5.94 1.10 9.25
N TYR A 265 6.75 0.23 8.64
CA TYR A 265 8.11 0.53 8.22
C TYR A 265 8.23 0.63 6.71
N PHE A 266 9.16 1.46 6.25
CA PHE A 266 9.40 1.73 4.84
C PHE A 266 10.91 1.61 4.54
N LEU A 267 11.23 1.32 3.28
CA LEU A 267 12.60 1.16 2.83
C LEU A 267 13.35 2.48 2.99
N ASN A 268 14.44 2.47 3.75
CA ASN A 268 15.39 3.57 3.82
C ASN A 268 16.56 3.34 2.86
N ASN A 269 17.04 2.11 2.77
CA ASN A 269 18.10 1.76 1.85
C ASN A 269 18.00 0.31 1.37
N PHE A 270 18.65 0.04 0.24
CA PHE A 270 18.90 -1.32 -0.22
C PHE A 270 20.24 -1.41 -0.96
N LYS A 271 20.77 -2.64 -1.01
CA LYS A 271 22.00 -3.00 -1.72
C LYS A 271 21.94 -4.47 -2.11
N LEU A 272 22.38 -4.82 -3.32
CA LEU A 272 22.66 -6.23 -3.61
C LEU A 272 23.97 -6.62 -2.89
N ALA A 273 24.00 -7.78 -2.26
CA ALA A 273 25.17 -8.29 -1.57
C ALA A 273 25.47 -9.70 -2.04
N HIS A 274 26.75 -10.09 -1.95
CA HIS A 274 27.24 -11.44 -2.21
C HIS A 274 27.76 -12.04 -0.90
N PRO A 275 26.91 -12.73 -0.12
CA PRO A 275 27.35 -13.41 1.10
C PRO A 275 28.43 -14.46 0.84
N THR A 276 28.44 -15.04 -0.36
CA THR A 276 29.50 -15.95 -0.84
C THR A 276 29.81 -15.62 -2.31
N LEU A 277 30.84 -16.25 -2.88
CA LEU A 277 31.19 -16.09 -4.30
C LEU A 277 30.09 -16.53 -5.29
N THR A 278 29.12 -17.33 -4.84
CA THR A 278 28.11 -17.96 -5.71
C THR A 278 26.68 -17.59 -5.33
N THR A 279 26.49 -16.89 -4.22
CA THR A 279 25.16 -16.51 -3.73
C THR A 279 25.01 -15.01 -3.65
N MET A 280 23.77 -14.55 -3.80
CA MET A 280 23.41 -13.16 -3.63
C MET A 280 22.15 -13.02 -2.79
N ARG A 281 21.97 -11.83 -2.22
CA ARG A 281 20.75 -11.39 -1.53
C ARG A 281 20.65 -9.88 -1.59
N TYR A 282 19.50 -9.32 -1.29
CA TYR A 282 19.42 -7.91 -0.92
C TYR A 282 19.65 -7.74 0.57
N ASP A 283 20.58 -6.87 0.94
CA ASP A 283 20.65 -6.25 2.25
C ASP A 283 19.86 -4.94 2.20
N TYR A 284 19.01 -4.68 3.20
CA TYR A 284 18.17 -3.49 3.21
C TYR A 284 17.89 -3.00 4.63
N ARG A 285 17.58 -1.72 4.74
CA ARG A 285 17.19 -1.08 6.00
C ARG A 285 15.78 -0.54 5.90
N CYS A 286 15.02 -0.77 6.95
CA CYS A 286 13.66 -0.29 7.10
C CYS A 286 13.60 0.71 8.25
N CYS A 287 12.88 1.81 8.06
CA CYS A 287 12.68 2.83 9.07
C CYS A 287 11.18 3.14 9.24
N ALA A 288 10.78 3.53 10.43
CA ALA A 288 9.44 3.98 10.77
C ALA A 288 9.52 5.28 11.57
N PHE A 289 8.60 6.18 11.29
CA PHE A 289 8.39 7.37 12.11
C PHE A 289 7.52 7.00 13.31
N LEU A 290 7.99 7.36 14.51
CA LEU A 290 7.30 7.15 15.77
C LEU A 290 6.51 8.43 16.11
N PRO A 291 5.19 8.47 15.85
CA PRO A 291 4.37 9.58 16.33
C PRO A 291 4.34 9.55 17.86
N GLN A 292 4.49 10.72 18.47
CA GLN A 292 4.25 10.94 19.89
C GLN A 292 2.75 11.07 20.15
#